data_AF-Q8YZU5-F1
#
_entry.id   AF-Q8YZU5-F1
#
_cell.length_a   1.000
_cell.length_b   1.000
_cell.length_c   1.000
_cell.angle_alpha   90.00
_cell.angle_beta   90.00
_cell.angle_gamma   90.00
#
_symmetry.space_group_name_H-M   'P 1'
#
loop_
_entity.id
_entity.type
_entity.pdbx_description
1 polymer ?
#
loop_
_entity_poly.entity_id
_entity_poly.type
_entity_poly.pdbx_seq_one_letter_code
_entity_poly.pdbx_strand_id
1 'polypeptide(L)'
;MISSIIFKDKIGILLSLPNQQEYLHWVENKNQEMLRQEIFQFRNSLLAQQTINYSTKDAENIYDAIISPIEKYLTEQRIKTLVFIQDGFLRDVPMAALYDKKESRYLTEKYAVATTSSLQLTDLKPLSSQVNRALVLALSQESKIDNKVFPELAYFPIEYTAIKKIFPESKKLENEEFAIHNLKKEIQEKTYPIIHIATHAQFGIIPEDTFLVIGNNEKLTIDKLETILRQAGNISNAVELLTLTACETATGDDRATLGLAGVALQAGTKSALASLWPVDDDSTANLIAEFYDKLRNAGMSKAQALQAAQLKLINAKQIPEINDKYDHPYYWSAFILIGNWL
;
A
#
# COMPACT_ATOMS: atom_id res chain seq x y z
N MET A 1 10.05 -4.09 14.92
CA MET A 1 8.77 -3.35 15.01
C MET A 1 9.05 -1.94 15.45
N ILE A 2 8.36 -0.94 14.88
CA ILE A 2 8.50 0.46 15.28
C ILE A 2 7.10 1.00 15.53
N SER A 3 6.80 1.35 16.78
CA SER A 3 5.50 1.91 17.17
C SER A 3 5.65 3.38 17.54
N SER A 4 4.75 4.22 17.05
CA SER A 4 4.69 5.61 17.48
C SER A 4 3.67 5.81 18.60
N ILE A 5 3.95 6.72 19.52
CA ILE A 5 3.04 7.11 20.60
C ILE A 5 2.97 8.63 20.64
N ILE A 6 1.78 9.19 20.44
CA ILE A 6 1.58 10.64 20.42
C ILE A 6 1.00 11.09 21.77
N PHE A 7 1.77 11.86 22.54
CA PHE A 7 1.31 12.56 23.75
C PHE A 7 1.20 14.05 23.46
N LYS A 8 0.33 14.76 24.19
CA LYS A 8 0.06 16.20 24.02
C LYS A 8 1.31 17.05 23.72
N ASP A 9 2.41 16.81 24.44
CA ASP A 9 3.63 17.63 24.35
C ASP A 9 4.85 16.89 23.77
N LYS A 10 4.74 15.59 23.43
CA LYS A 10 5.88 14.79 22.97
C LYS A 10 5.48 13.58 22.13
N ILE A 11 6.40 13.13 21.28
CA ILE A 11 6.21 11.97 20.42
C ILE A 11 7.26 10.93 20.77
N GLY A 12 6.82 9.71 21.08
CA GLY A 12 7.69 8.57 21.36
C GLY A 12 7.74 7.62 20.17
N ILE A 13 8.92 7.11 19.85
CA ILE A 13 9.16 6.03 18.89
C ILE A 13 9.71 4.84 19.67
N LEU A 14 8.92 3.76 19.76
CA LEU A 14 9.28 2.51 20.42
C LEU A 14 9.74 1.49 19.37
N LEU A 15 11.03 1.17 19.37
CA LEU A 15 11.60 0.06 18.63
C LEU A 15 11.53 -1.21 19.47
N SER A 16 10.84 -2.26 18.99
CA SER A 16 10.88 -3.61 19.56
C SER A 16 11.58 -4.57 18.58
N LEU A 17 12.64 -5.23 19.05
CA LEU A 17 13.49 -6.12 18.26
C LEU A 17 13.09 -7.60 18.39
N PRO A 18 13.53 -8.49 17.46
CA PRO A 18 13.22 -9.92 17.53
C PRO A 18 13.74 -10.63 18.80
N ASN A 19 14.80 -10.10 19.41
CA ASN A 19 15.38 -10.60 20.66
C ASN A 19 14.65 -10.08 21.92
N GLN A 20 13.45 -9.50 21.76
CA GLN A 20 12.61 -8.92 22.81
C GLN A 20 13.20 -7.67 23.49
N GLN A 21 14.30 -7.11 23.00
CA GLN A 21 14.79 -5.81 23.47
C GLN A 21 13.92 -4.68 22.92
N GLU A 22 13.68 -3.69 23.77
CA GLU A 22 12.90 -2.50 23.42
C GLU A 22 13.70 -1.23 23.68
N TYR A 23 13.58 -0.27 22.77
CA TYR A 23 14.24 1.02 22.83
C TYR A 23 13.21 2.11 22.58
N LEU A 24 13.03 3.00 23.56
CA LEU A 24 12.18 4.17 23.42
C LEU A 24 13.04 5.39 23.10
N HIS A 25 12.76 6.01 21.97
CA HIS A 25 13.30 7.29 21.55
C HIS A 25 12.22 8.38 21.65
N TRP A 26 12.58 9.55 22.17
CA TRP A 26 11.70 10.71 22.18
C TRP A 26 12.12 11.64 21.05
N VAL A 27 11.19 11.99 20.17
CA VAL A 27 11.47 12.95 19.08
C VAL A 27 11.81 14.30 19.73
N GLU A 28 13.07 14.72 19.57
CA GLU A 28 13.58 15.96 20.15
C GLU A 28 13.25 17.16 19.25
N ASN A 29 13.09 18.33 19.86
CA ASN A 29 12.98 19.64 19.17
C ASN A 29 11.84 19.76 18.15
N LYS A 30 10.84 18.87 18.19
CA LYS A 30 9.63 18.93 17.37
C LYS A 30 8.41 18.63 18.23
N ASN A 31 7.46 19.55 18.29
CA ASN A 31 6.14 19.28 18.83
C ASN A 31 5.25 18.62 17.76
N GLN A 32 4.04 18.18 18.14
CA GLN A 32 3.12 17.51 17.22
C GLN A 32 2.80 18.33 15.97
N GLU A 33 2.56 19.63 16.15
CA GLU A 33 2.13 20.51 15.05
C GLU A 33 3.26 20.69 14.04
N MET A 34 4.49 20.92 14.51
CA MET A 34 5.66 21.04 13.63
C MET A 34 5.88 19.77 12.81
N LEU A 35 5.86 18.60 13.44
CA LEU A 35 6.09 17.35 12.72
C LEU A 35 4.93 17.03 11.75
N ARG A 36 3.67 17.32 12.14
CA ARG A 36 2.51 17.19 11.25
C ARG A 36 2.67 18.06 10.00
N GLN A 37 3.09 19.33 10.17
CA GLN A 37 3.31 20.24 9.06
C GLN A 37 4.44 19.77 8.13
N GLU A 38 5.54 19.26 8.69
CA GLU A 38 6.64 18.69 7.88
C GLU A 38 6.18 17.47 7.07
N ILE A 39 5.37 16.59 7.66
CA ILE A 39 4.81 15.42 6.95
C ILE A 39 3.85 15.88 5.85
N PHE A 40 3.01 16.87 6.12
CA PHE A 40 2.11 17.46 5.14
C PHE A 40 2.89 18.09 3.98
N GLN A 41 3.94 18.86 4.26
CA GLN A 41 4.82 19.44 3.25
C GLN A 41 5.52 18.37 2.43
N PHE A 42 6.06 17.34 3.07
CA PHE A 42 6.70 16.20 2.40
C PHE A 42 5.73 15.51 1.43
N ARG A 43 4.51 15.20 1.86
CA ARG A 43 3.50 14.59 0.97
C ARG A 43 3.17 15.50 -0.20
N ASN A 44 2.95 16.78 0.06
CA ASN A 44 2.60 17.72 -1.00
C ASN A 44 3.73 17.93 -2.00
N SER A 45 4.99 17.90 -1.58
CA SER A 45 6.12 18.02 -2.50
C SER A 45 6.20 16.81 -3.43
N LEU A 46 5.92 15.60 -2.93
CA LEU A 46 5.82 14.40 -3.77
C LEU A 46 4.68 14.49 -4.80
N LEU A 47 3.55 15.09 -4.44
CA LEU A 47 2.39 15.21 -5.33
C LEU A 47 2.53 16.35 -6.36
N ALA A 48 3.09 17.48 -5.94
CA ALA A 48 3.14 18.72 -6.72
C ALA A 48 4.25 18.72 -7.78
N GLN A 49 5.37 18.04 -7.51
CA GLN A 49 6.55 18.05 -8.39
C GLN A 49 6.90 16.64 -8.82
N GLN A 50 6.19 16.13 -9.84
CA GLN A 50 6.47 14.81 -10.45
C GLN A 50 7.66 14.87 -11.43
N THR A 51 8.62 15.74 -11.15
CA THR A 51 9.77 16.04 -12.02
C THR A 51 11.01 15.30 -11.55
N ILE A 52 11.91 15.04 -12.49
CA ILE A 52 13.25 14.52 -12.21
C ILE A 52 14.01 15.55 -11.34
N ASN A 53 14.73 15.09 -10.30
CA ASN A 53 15.50 15.91 -9.33
C ASN A 53 14.69 16.66 -8.27
N TYR A 54 13.79 15.95 -7.59
CA TYR A 54 13.07 16.48 -6.44
C TYR A 54 13.98 16.68 -5.20
N SER A 55 13.55 17.55 -4.27
CA SER A 55 14.29 17.77 -3.02
C SER A 55 13.98 16.68 -1.98
N THR A 56 15.03 16.04 -1.46
CA THR A 56 14.93 15.06 -0.36
C THR A 56 14.81 15.71 1.02
N LYS A 57 14.82 17.05 1.12
CA LYS A 57 15.02 17.75 2.40
C LYS A 57 13.97 17.42 3.46
N ASP A 58 12.71 17.32 3.08
CA ASP A 58 11.64 17.00 4.03
C ASP A 58 11.72 15.53 4.48
N ALA A 59 12.02 14.62 3.54
CA ALA A 59 12.25 13.21 3.83
C ALA A 59 13.43 13.00 4.79
N GLU A 60 14.52 13.77 4.61
CA GLU A 60 15.69 13.78 5.51
C GLU A 60 15.31 14.23 6.91
N ASN A 61 14.58 15.34 7.04
CA ASN A 61 14.20 15.89 8.34
C ASN A 61 13.35 14.89 9.16
N ILE A 62 12.44 14.17 8.48
CA ILE A 62 11.59 13.14 9.11
C ILE A 62 12.41 11.88 9.42
N TYR A 63 13.32 11.47 8.52
CA TYR A 63 14.25 10.36 8.75
C TYR A 63 15.12 10.57 9.99
N ASP A 64 15.72 11.76 10.11
CA ASP A 64 16.57 12.14 11.25
C ASP A 64 15.80 12.16 12.57
N ALA A 65 14.51 12.54 12.53
CA ALA A 65 13.66 12.59 13.71
C ALA A 65 13.22 11.20 14.20
N ILE A 66 12.93 10.27 13.27
CA ILE A 66 12.25 8.99 13.58
C ILE A 66 13.19 7.79 13.49
N ILE A 67 14.01 7.70 12.43
CA ILE A 67 14.77 6.48 12.08
C ILE A 67 16.21 6.57 12.55
N SER A 68 16.92 7.66 12.26
CA SER A 68 18.36 7.78 12.60
C SER A 68 18.68 7.46 14.07
N PRO A 69 17.88 7.86 15.08
CA PRO A 69 18.16 7.58 16.49
C PRO A 69 18.14 6.09 16.86
N ILE A 70 17.40 5.28 16.11
CA ILE A 70 17.23 3.85 16.37
C ILE A 70 18.01 2.94 15.40
N GLU A 71 18.64 3.53 14.39
CA GLU A 71 19.28 2.84 13.27
C GLU A 71 20.42 1.90 13.68
N LYS A 72 21.24 2.31 14.67
CA LYS A 72 22.34 1.46 15.17
C LYS A 72 21.86 0.08 15.62
N TYR A 73 20.68 0.02 16.26
CA TYR A 73 20.09 -1.22 16.74
C TYR A 73 19.57 -2.10 15.60
N LEU A 74 19.08 -1.48 14.51
CA LEU A 74 18.63 -2.18 13.31
C LEU A 74 19.80 -2.86 12.60
N THR A 75 20.92 -2.15 12.47
CA THR A 75 22.13 -2.64 11.81
C THR A 75 22.81 -3.76 12.62
N GLU A 76 22.95 -3.60 13.93
CA GLU A 76 23.52 -4.61 14.83
C GLU A 76 22.77 -5.96 14.75
N GLN A 77 21.44 -5.92 14.64
CA GLN A 77 20.60 -7.11 14.53
C GLN A 77 20.37 -7.59 13.09
N ARG A 78 20.99 -6.94 12.08
CA ARG A 78 20.84 -7.25 10.65
C ARG A 78 19.37 -7.33 10.22
N ILE A 79 18.57 -6.38 10.70
CA ILE A 79 17.14 -6.31 10.37
C ILE A 79 16.97 -6.11 8.86
N LYS A 80 16.04 -6.85 8.27
CA LYS A 80 15.69 -6.75 6.83
C LYS A 80 14.32 -6.11 6.59
N THR A 81 13.44 -6.15 7.57
CA THR A 81 12.07 -5.68 7.45
C THR A 81 11.71 -4.79 8.64
N LEU A 82 11.23 -3.60 8.36
CA LEU A 82 10.66 -2.68 9.33
C LEU A 82 9.14 -2.74 9.23
N VAL A 83 8.50 -2.96 10.37
CA VAL A 83 7.05 -3.01 10.48
C VAL A 83 6.61 -1.90 11.41
N PHE A 84 5.79 -1.01 10.89
CA PHE A 84 5.34 0.19 11.58
C PHE A 84 3.93 0.02 12.18
N ILE A 85 3.76 0.50 13.40
CA ILE A 85 2.46 0.66 14.06
C ILE A 85 2.30 2.14 14.38
N GLN A 86 1.66 2.86 13.46
CA GLN A 86 1.60 4.32 13.52
C GLN A 86 0.32 4.83 14.19
N ASP A 87 0.48 5.91 14.93
CA ASP A 87 -0.56 6.62 15.67
C ASP A 87 -0.84 7.98 15.01
N GLY A 88 -2.10 8.42 15.04
CA GLY A 88 -2.56 9.68 14.48
C GLY A 88 -2.01 10.00 13.09
N PHE A 89 -1.45 11.20 12.95
CA PHE A 89 -0.93 11.76 11.70
C PHE A 89 0.34 11.07 11.18
N LEU A 90 1.00 10.23 11.98
CA LEU A 90 2.18 9.48 11.53
C LEU A 90 1.81 8.34 10.56
N ARG A 91 0.52 8.00 10.46
CA ARG A 91 0.00 7.08 9.44
C ARG A 91 0.10 7.63 8.02
N ASP A 92 0.24 8.95 7.89
CA ASP A 92 0.35 9.61 6.59
C ASP A 92 1.76 9.61 6.00
N VAL A 93 2.77 9.20 6.77
CA VAL A 93 4.16 9.22 6.33
C VAL A 93 4.39 8.12 5.29
N PRO A 94 4.86 8.44 4.08
CA PRO A 94 5.31 7.44 3.13
C PRO A 94 6.68 6.91 3.58
N MET A 95 6.67 6.00 4.56
CA MET A 95 7.88 5.52 5.25
C MET A 95 8.95 5.01 4.29
N ALA A 96 8.55 4.35 3.19
CA ALA A 96 9.45 3.87 2.16
C ALA A 96 10.33 4.97 1.54
N ALA A 97 9.83 6.21 1.48
CA ALA A 97 10.49 7.37 0.88
C ALA A 97 11.26 8.26 1.88
N LEU A 98 11.30 7.91 3.18
CA LEU A 98 12.22 8.59 4.09
C LEU A 98 13.65 8.43 3.61
N TYR A 99 14.47 9.49 3.69
CA TYR A 99 15.77 9.53 3.03
C TYR A 99 16.90 9.67 4.02
N ASP A 100 17.83 8.72 3.99
CA ASP A 100 19.09 8.79 4.70
C ASP A 100 20.10 9.58 3.88
N LYS A 101 20.33 10.84 4.25
CA LYS A 101 21.32 11.68 3.58
C LYS A 101 22.75 11.12 3.69
N LYS A 102 23.09 10.45 4.80
CA LYS A 102 24.46 9.98 5.07
C LYS A 102 24.85 8.88 4.09
N GLU A 103 23.93 7.96 3.82
CA GLU A 103 24.12 6.88 2.86
C GLU A 103 23.61 7.22 1.46
N SER A 104 22.85 8.31 1.30
CA SER A 104 22.18 8.71 0.05
C SER A 104 21.18 7.66 -0.44
N ARG A 105 20.39 7.08 0.47
CA ARG A 105 19.47 5.98 0.19
C ARG A 105 18.10 6.21 0.84
N TYR A 106 17.05 5.77 0.17
CA TYR A 106 15.72 5.68 0.77
C TYR A 106 15.64 4.55 1.79
N LEU A 107 14.72 4.67 2.74
CA LEU A 107 14.47 3.64 3.74
C LEU A 107 14.15 2.29 3.08
N THR A 108 13.37 2.29 1.99
CA THR A 108 13.04 1.06 1.26
C THR A 108 14.25 0.42 0.57
N GLU A 109 15.31 1.18 0.27
CA GLU A 109 16.54 0.59 -0.24
C GLU A 109 17.31 -0.18 0.85
N LYS A 110 17.14 0.22 2.12
CA LYS A 110 17.80 -0.40 3.27
C LYS A 110 16.98 -1.56 3.84
N TYR A 111 15.66 -1.42 3.90
CA TYR A 111 14.75 -2.35 4.55
C TYR A 111 13.45 -2.53 3.77
N ALA A 112 12.89 -3.73 3.77
CA ALA A 112 11.48 -3.91 3.39
C ALA A 112 10.59 -3.20 4.40
N VAL A 113 9.53 -2.53 3.94
CA VAL A 113 8.64 -1.73 4.80
C VAL A 113 7.22 -2.30 4.77
N ALA A 114 6.60 -2.42 5.94
CA ALA A 114 5.19 -2.75 6.11
C ALA A 114 4.56 -1.98 7.27
N THR A 115 3.24 -1.92 7.29
CA THR A 115 2.45 -1.30 8.37
C THR A 115 1.46 -2.32 8.92
N THR A 116 1.18 -2.27 10.22
CA THR A 116 0.07 -3.02 10.82
C THR A 116 -0.61 -2.17 11.89
N SER A 117 -1.91 -2.39 12.11
CA SER A 117 -2.69 -1.70 13.14
C SER A 117 -2.52 -2.34 14.52
N SER A 118 -2.19 -3.63 14.61
CA SER A 118 -1.86 -4.31 15.86
C SER A 118 -1.23 -5.69 15.61
N LEU A 119 -0.22 -6.04 16.40
CA LEU A 119 0.37 -7.38 16.38
C LEU A 119 -0.58 -8.46 16.86
N GLN A 120 -1.40 -8.18 17.88
CA GLN A 120 -2.34 -9.17 18.43
C GLN A 120 -3.39 -9.59 17.39
N LEU A 121 -3.63 -8.75 16.38
CA LEU A 121 -4.60 -8.97 15.32
C LEU A 121 -3.97 -9.49 14.02
N THR A 122 -2.64 -9.67 13.96
CA THR A 122 -1.94 -10.08 12.73
C THR A 122 -1.56 -11.57 12.80
N ASP A 123 -2.18 -12.40 11.96
CA ASP A 123 -1.79 -13.81 11.75
C ASP A 123 -0.51 -13.87 10.90
N LEU A 124 0.65 -14.13 11.52
CA LEU A 124 1.98 -14.11 10.90
C LEU A 124 2.33 -15.39 10.13
N LYS A 125 1.36 -16.00 9.45
CA LYS A 125 1.63 -17.14 8.57
C LYS A 125 2.02 -16.65 7.18
N PRO A 126 3.15 -17.08 6.60
CA PRO A 126 3.52 -16.75 5.23
C PRO A 126 2.42 -17.18 4.24
N LEU A 127 2.37 -16.50 3.10
CA LEU A 127 1.50 -16.91 1.99
C LEU A 127 1.81 -18.36 1.58
N SER A 128 0.79 -19.21 1.54
CA SER A 128 0.99 -20.61 1.16
C SER A 128 1.47 -20.70 -0.29
N SER A 129 2.53 -21.48 -0.53
CA SER A 129 3.04 -21.74 -1.89
C SER A 129 2.04 -22.47 -2.78
N GLN A 130 1.01 -23.10 -2.18
CA GLN A 130 -0.06 -23.80 -2.88
C GLN A 130 -1.14 -22.86 -3.44
N VAL A 131 -1.12 -21.56 -3.09
CA VAL A 131 -2.04 -20.59 -3.67
C VAL A 131 -1.76 -20.44 -5.16
N ASN A 132 -2.71 -20.83 -6.01
CA ASN A 132 -2.61 -20.80 -7.48
C ASN A 132 -3.76 -20.03 -8.16
N ARG A 133 -4.65 -19.44 -7.36
CA ARG A 133 -5.88 -18.76 -7.77
C ARG A 133 -5.92 -17.34 -7.23
N ALA A 134 -6.21 -16.38 -8.11
CA ALA A 134 -6.61 -15.03 -7.75
C ALA A 134 -7.97 -14.69 -8.38
N LEU A 135 -8.76 -13.85 -7.70
CA LEU A 135 -9.90 -13.18 -8.29
C LEU A 135 -9.44 -11.79 -8.72
N VAL A 136 -9.49 -11.51 -10.02
CA VAL A 136 -9.09 -10.23 -10.60
C VAL A 136 -10.35 -9.49 -11.02
N LEU A 137 -10.61 -8.36 -10.36
CA LEU A 137 -11.73 -7.47 -10.62
C LEU A 137 -11.17 -6.22 -11.30
N ALA A 138 -11.72 -5.83 -12.45
CA ALA A 138 -11.19 -4.69 -13.17
C ALA A 138 -12.25 -3.84 -13.86
N LEU A 139 -12.01 -2.54 -13.91
CA LEU A 139 -12.69 -1.61 -14.81
C LEU A 139 -11.61 -0.95 -15.67
N SER A 140 -11.40 -1.49 -16.87
CA SER A 140 -10.33 -1.06 -17.77
C SER A 140 -10.79 0.00 -18.78
N GLN A 141 -12.10 0.20 -18.91
CA GLN A 141 -12.70 1.20 -19.80
C GLN A 141 -13.06 2.49 -19.06
N GLU A 142 -13.22 3.58 -19.82
CA GLU A 142 -13.77 4.83 -19.29
C GLU A 142 -15.14 4.59 -18.63
N SER A 143 -15.37 5.21 -17.48
CA SER A 143 -16.65 5.17 -16.78
C SER A 143 -17.04 6.57 -16.31
N LYS A 144 -18.35 6.77 -16.09
CA LYS A 144 -18.89 8.05 -15.65
C LYS A 144 -19.84 7.88 -14.48
N ILE A 145 -19.48 8.45 -13.33
CA ILE A 145 -20.28 8.46 -12.11
C ILE A 145 -20.59 9.90 -11.74
N ASP A 146 -21.87 10.25 -11.52
CA ASP A 146 -22.30 11.58 -11.08
C ASP A 146 -21.68 12.75 -11.87
N ASN A 147 -21.60 12.60 -13.21
CA ASN A 147 -20.96 13.55 -14.14
C ASN A 147 -19.44 13.66 -14.07
N LYS A 148 -18.77 12.92 -13.18
CA LYS A 148 -17.32 12.77 -13.16
C LYS A 148 -16.91 11.63 -14.10
N VAL A 149 -15.96 11.92 -14.98
CA VAL A 149 -15.37 10.93 -15.89
C VAL A 149 -14.14 10.31 -15.23
N PHE A 150 -14.08 9.00 -15.26
CA PHE A 150 -12.97 8.18 -14.80
C PHE A 150 -12.32 7.57 -16.05
N PRO A 151 -11.06 7.90 -16.35
CA PRO A 151 -10.41 7.50 -17.60
C PRO A 151 -10.20 5.98 -17.68
N GLU A 152 -9.96 5.47 -18.87
CA GLU A 152 -9.56 4.07 -19.06
C GLU A 152 -8.24 3.73 -18.34
N LEU A 153 -8.11 2.49 -17.88
CA LEU A 153 -6.86 1.92 -17.34
C LEU A 153 -6.17 1.11 -18.44
N ALA A 154 -5.56 1.82 -19.38
CA ALA A 154 -4.94 1.24 -20.58
C ALA A 154 -3.82 0.24 -20.28
N TYR A 155 -3.17 0.34 -19.11
CA TYR A 155 -2.04 -0.51 -18.72
C TYR A 155 -2.43 -1.71 -17.85
N PHE A 156 -3.70 -1.85 -17.46
CA PHE A 156 -4.22 -3.01 -16.72
C PHE A 156 -3.86 -4.39 -17.34
N PRO A 157 -3.80 -4.59 -18.68
CA PRO A 157 -3.38 -5.86 -19.25
C PRO A 157 -1.99 -6.35 -18.80
N ILE A 158 -1.08 -5.44 -18.43
CA ILE A 158 0.25 -5.78 -17.88
C ILE A 158 0.09 -6.39 -16.49
N GLU A 159 -0.71 -5.76 -15.62
CA GLU A 159 -1.03 -6.28 -14.27
C GLU A 159 -1.65 -7.67 -14.37
N TYR A 160 -2.69 -7.82 -15.19
CA TYR A 160 -3.40 -9.09 -15.35
C TYR A 160 -2.48 -10.20 -15.88
N THR A 161 -1.60 -9.88 -16.83
CA THR A 161 -0.63 -10.84 -17.38
C THR A 161 0.32 -11.33 -16.30
N ALA A 162 0.84 -10.43 -15.46
CA ALA A 162 1.71 -10.80 -14.34
C ALA A 162 0.98 -11.66 -13.31
N ILE A 163 -0.26 -11.31 -12.95
CA ILE A 163 -1.08 -12.10 -12.02
C ILE A 163 -1.35 -13.49 -12.61
N LYS A 164 -1.76 -13.58 -13.87
CA LYS A 164 -2.11 -14.85 -14.53
C LYS A 164 -0.91 -15.78 -14.68
N LYS A 165 0.29 -15.23 -14.91
CA LYS A 165 1.57 -15.97 -14.90
C LYS A 165 1.81 -16.67 -13.56
N ILE A 166 1.50 -16.00 -12.45
CA ILE A 166 1.78 -16.47 -11.09
C ILE A 166 0.63 -17.33 -10.53
N PHE A 167 -0.60 -17.02 -10.91
CA PHE A 167 -1.83 -17.67 -10.49
C PHE A 167 -2.61 -18.13 -11.73
N PRO A 168 -2.23 -19.26 -12.34
CA PRO A 168 -2.79 -19.70 -13.63
C PRO A 168 -4.28 -20.01 -13.57
N GLU A 169 -4.82 -20.34 -12.41
CA GLU A 169 -6.25 -20.62 -12.21
C GLU A 169 -7.05 -19.35 -11.86
N SER A 170 -6.49 -18.17 -12.09
CA SER A 170 -7.18 -16.91 -11.82
C SER A 170 -8.42 -16.70 -12.67
N LYS A 171 -9.46 -16.15 -12.05
CA LYS A 171 -10.69 -15.70 -12.70
C LYS A 171 -10.65 -14.17 -12.82
N LYS A 172 -10.98 -13.66 -14.00
CA LYS A 172 -11.16 -12.23 -14.24
C LYS A 172 -12.67 -11.93 -14.35
N LEU A 173 -13.08 -10.83 -13.73
CA LEU A 173 -14.35 -10.13 -13.96
C LEU A 173 -13.97 -8.70 -14.35
N GLU A 174 -14.20 -8.32 -15.60
CA GLU A 174 -13.75 -7.05 -16.16
C GLU A 174 -14.93 -6.27 -16.75
N ASN A 175 -14.91 -4.94 -16.62
CA ASN A 175 -15.93 -4.03 -17.13
C ASN A 175 -17.32 -4.46 -16.69
N GLU A 176 -18.26 -4.74 -17.59
CA GLU A 176 -19.64 -5.12 -17.27
C GLU A 176 -19.72 -6.41 -16.42
N GLU A 177 -18.72 -7.29 -16.50
CA GLU A 177 -18.63 -8.47 -15.64
C GLU A 177 -18.25 -8.13 -14.20
N PHE A 178 -17.51 -7.04 -13.97
CA PHE A 178 -17.22 -6.51 -12.64
C PHE A 178 -18.46 -5.82 -12.07
N ALA A 179 -19.44 -6.63 -11.71
CA ALA A 179 -20.71 -6.21 -11.13
C ALA A 179 -20.92 -6.90 -9.77
N ILE A 180 -21.69 -6.26 -8.89
CA ILE A 180 -21.92 -6.72 -7.52
C ILE A 180 -22.49 -8.15 -7.48
N HIS A 181 -23.42 -8.47 -8.38
CA HIS A 181 -24.04 -9.79 -8.42
C HIS A 181 -23.06 -10.89 -8.85
N ASN A 182 -22.20 -10.62 -9.83
CA ASN A 182 -21.16 -11.54 -10.30
C ASN A 182 -20.08 -11.75 -9.24
N LEU A 183 -19.64 -10.67 -8.59
CA LEU A 183 -18.70 -10.73 -7.47
C LEU A 183 -19.25 -11.62 -6.35
N LYS A 184 -20.49 -11.37 -5.91
CA LYS A 184 -21.15 -12.17 -4.86
C LYS A 184 -21.25 -13.65 -5.25
N LYS A 185 -21.61 -13.94 -6.50
CA LYS A 185 -21.72 -15.31 -7.00
C LYS A 185 -20.36 -16.01 -6.97
N GLU A 186 -19.32 -15.39 -7.51
CA GLU A 186 -18.00 -16.03 -7.65
C GLU A 186 -17.36 -16.33 -6.28
N ILE A 187 -17.44 -15.41 -5.31
CA ILE A 187 -16.87 -15.62 -3.97
C ILE A 187 -17.66 -16.64 -3.12
N GLN A 188 -18.94 -16.89 -3.46
CA GLN A 188 -19.75 -17.93 -2.82
C GLN A 188 -19.41 -19.32 -3.40
N GLU A 189 -19.07 -19.39 -4.68
CA GLU A 189 -18.76 -20.65 -5.36
C GLU A 189 -17.31 -21.11 -5.12
N LYS A 190 -16.36 -20.16 -5.00
CA LYS A 190 -14.94 -20.46 -4.90
C LYS A 190 -14.22 -19.57 -3.90
N THR A 191 -13.25 -20.16 -3.22
CA THR A 191 -12.31 -19.44 -2.36
C THR A 191 -11.16 -18.85 -3.18
N TYR A 192 -10.85 -17.58 -2.91
CA TYR A 192 -9.72 -16.85 -3.51
C TYR A 192 -8.81 -16.27 -2.41
N PRO A 193 -7.61 -16.84 -2.21
CA PRO A 193 -6.64 -16.29 -1.27
C PRO A 193 -6.10 -14.94 -1.72
N ILE A 194 -6.10 -14.65 -3.03
CA ILE A 194 -5.70 -13.37 -3.59
C ILE A 194 -6.91 -12.73 -4.26
N ILE A 195 -7.20 -11.49 -3.89
CA ILE A 195 -8.14 -10.62 -4.63
C ILE A 195 -7.35 -9.42 -5.12
N HIS A 196 -7.44 -9.14 -6.41
CA HIS A 196 -6.84 -7.97 -7.03
C HIS A 196 -7.96 -7.12 -7.64
N ILE A 197 -7.97 -5.82 -7.34
CA ILE A 197 -8.98 -4.89 -7.81
C ILE A 197 -8.28 -3.70 -8.48
N ALA A 198 -8.40 -3.60 -9.81
CA ALA A 198 -7.87 -2.51 -10.63
C ALA A 198 -9.03 -1.66 -11.15
N THR A 199 -9.25 -0.49 -10.55
CA THR A 199 -10.37 0.39 -10.91
C THR A 199 -10.10 1.81 -10.44
N HIS A 200 -11.09 2.67 -10.40
CA HIS A 200 -11.02 3.96 -9.73
C HIS A 200 -11.68 3.90 -8.36
N ALA A 201 -11.14 4.65 -7.40
CA ALA A 201 -11.73 4.79 -6.07
C ALA A 201 -11.92 6.27 -5.76
N GLN A 202 -13.04 6.63 -5.17
CA GLN A 202 -13.25 7.96 -4.61
C GLN A 202 -13.36 7.83 -3.10
N PHE A 203 -12.64 8.66 -2.36
CA PHE A 203 -12.71 8.72 -0.90
C PHE A 203 -13.31 10.05 -0.48
N GLY A 204 -14.52 9.99 0.07
CA GLY A 204 -15.22 11.16 0.56
C GLY A 204 -15.02 11.41 2.05
N ILE A 205 -15.64 12.49 2.53
CA ILE A 205 -15.60 12.90 3.95
C ILE A 205 -16.48 11.97 4.81
N ILE A 206 -17.54 11.43 4.21
CA ILE A 206 -18.47 10.47 4.81
C ILE A 206 -18.35 9.09 4.12
N PRO A 207 -18.68 7.99 4.82
CA PRO A 207 -18.55 6.63 4.27
C PRO A 207 -19.28 6.41 2.94
N GLU A 208 -20.45 7.05 2.76
CA GLU A 208 -21.29 6.91 1.58
C GLU A 208 -20.68 7.52 0.31
N ASP A 209 -19.79 8.49 0.49
CA ASP A 209 -19.01 9.12 -0.59
C ASP A 209 -17.70 8.36 -0.87
N THR A 210 -17.47 7.25 -0.17
CA THR A 210 -16.32 6.37 -0.36
C THR A 210 -16.71 5.11 -1.14
N PHE A 211 -16.27 5.02 -2.39
CA PHE A 211 -16.66 3.94 -3.29
C PHE A 211 -15.59 3.59 -4.32
N LEU A 212 -15.65 2.35 -4.80
CA LEU A 212 -14.99 1.89 -6.02
C LEU A 212 -15.93 2.07 -7.20
N VAL A 213 -15.40 2.51 -8.34
CA VAL A 213 -16.12 2.48 -9.61
C VAL A 213 -16.12 1.04 -10.11
N ILE A 214 -17.25 0.56 -10.61
CA ILE A 214 -17.36 -0.80 -11.15
C ILE A 214 -18.05 -0.75 -12.52
N GLY A 215 -18.20 -1.90 -13.17
CA GLY A 215 -18.88 -2.01 -14.46
C GLY A 215 -20.25 -1.35 -14.49
N ASN A 216 -20.70 -0.99 -15.69
CA ASN A 216 -22.02 -0.38 -15.92
C ASN A 216 -22.22 0.99 -15.25
N ASN A 217 -21.14 1.74 -14.99
CA ASN A 217 -21.20 3.04 -14.32
C ASN A 217 -21.87 2.96 -12.94
N GLU A 218 -21.56 1.91 -12.18
CA GLU A 218 -22.06 1.72 -10.82
C GLU A 218 -20.98 2.00 -9.76
N LYS A 219 -21.44 2.19 -8.51
CA LYS A 219 -20.60 2.35 -7.33
C LYS A 219 -20.63 1.09 -6.46
N LEU A 220 -19.46 0.66 -5.99
CA LEU A 220 -19.32 -0.32 -4.91
C LEU A 220 -18.75 0.38 -3.67
N THR A 221 -19.60 0.63 -2.68
CA THR A 221 -19.14 1.20 -1.40
C THR A 221 -18.25 0.21 -0.64
N ILE A 222 -17.37 0.74 0.22
CA ILE A 222 -16.44 -0.08 0.99
C ILE A 222 -17.16 -1.01 1.96
N ASP A 223 -18.19 -0.51 2.67
CA ASP A 223 -19.01 -1.34 3.58
C ASP A 223 -19.67 -2.51 2.85
N LYS A 224 -20.08 -2.30 1.59
CA LYS A 224 -20.69 -3.33 0.77
C LYS A 224 -19.64 -4.34 0.30
N LEU A 225 -18.45 -3.90 -0.08
CA LEU A 225 -17.31 -4.78 -0.38
C LEU A 225 -16.95 -5.62 0.86
N GLU A 226 -16.84 -5.01 2.04
CA GLU A 226 -16.62 -5.71 3.31
C GLU A 226 -17.70 -6.77 3.55
N THR A 227 -18.97 -6.39 3.46
CA THR A 227 -20.09 -7.30 3.67
C THR A 227 -20.01 -8.51 2.73
N ILE A 228 -19.70 -8.26 1.47
CA ILE A 228 -19.54 -9.29 0.43
C ILE A 228 -18.40 -10.25 0.79
N LEU A 229 -17.23 -9.73 1.14
CA LEU A 229 -16.05 -10.52 1.50
C LEU A 229 -16.24 -11.30 2.81
N ARG A 230 -16.94 -10.73 3.80
CA ARG A 230 -17.28 -11.41 5.06
C ARG A 230 -18.31 -12.52 4.88
N GLN A 231 -19.29 -12.35 3.99
CA GLN A 231 -20.32 -13.36 3.71
C GLN A 231 -19.74 -14.62 3.05
N ALA A 232 -18.66 -14.49 2.28
CA ALA A 232 -17.88 -15.63 1.80
C ALA A 232 -17.15 -16.37 2.95
N GLY A 233 -16.98 -15.71 4.09
CA GLY A 233 -16.13 -16.11 5.22
C GLY A 233 -16.81 -16.91 6.33
N ASN A 234 -17.83 -17.72 6.04
CA ASN A 234 -18.22 -18.77 6.99
C ASN A 234 -17.08 -19.81 7.09
N ILE A 235 -16.17 -19.57 8.03
CA ILE A 235 -15.27 -20.52 8.68
C ILE A 235 -14.00 -20.87 7.85
N SER A 236 -12.87 -20.19 8.15
CA SER A 236 -11.45 -20.52 7.84
C SER A 236 -10.72 -19.91 6.62
N ASN A 237 -11.37 -19.21 5.69
CA ASN A 237 -10.74 -18.81 4.41
C ASN A 237 -10.65 -17.28 4.21
N ALA A 238 -9.97 -16.57 5.12
CA ALA A 238 -9.69 -15.15 4.94
C ALA A 238 -8.82 -14.91 3.70
N VAL A 239 -9.17 -13.89 2.91
CA VAL A 239 -8.33 -13.39 1.80
C VAL A 239 -6.94 -13.09 2.35
N GLU A 240 -5.92 -13.75 1.81
CA GLU A 240 -4.53 -13.59 2.26
C GLU A 240 -3.92 -12.28 1.79
N LEU A 241 -4.31 -11.79 0.61
CA LEU A 241 -3.89 -10.51 0.07
C LEU A 241 -4.99 -9.88 -0.78
N LEU A 242 -5.41 -8.67 -0.38
CA LEU A 242 -6.19 -7.76 -1.21
C LEU A 242 -5.28 -6.70 -1.82
N THR A 243 -5.12 -6.71 -3.14
CA THR A 243 -4.41 -5.65 -3.86
C THR A 243 -5.44 -4.70 -4.44
N LEU A 244 -5.35 -3.41 -4.09
CA LEU A 244 -6.23 -2.37 -4.60
C LEU A 244 -5.39 -1.33 -5.36
N THR A 245 -5.43 -1.44 -6.69
CA THR A 245 -4.83 -0.47 -7.63
C THR A 245 -5.91 0.49 -8.09
N ALA A 246 -6.58 1.09 -7.10
CA ALA A 246 -7.67 2.01 -7.34
C ALA A 246 -7.48 3.29 -6.57
N CYS A 247 -7.09 4.35 -7.25
CA CYS A 247 -6.94 5.66 -6.63
C CYS A 247 -7.35 6.78 -7.57
N GLU A 248 -8.51 7.36 -7.25
CA GLU A 248 -8.66 8.79 -7.34
C GLU A 248 -8.68 9.40 -5.92
N THR A 249 -8.33 10.68 -5.87
CA THR A 249 -8.00 11.44 -4.66
C THR A 249 -9.11 11.38 -3.61
N ALA A 250 -8.73 11.26 -2.34
CA ALA A 250 -9.56 11.80 -1.27
C ALA A 250 -9.59 13.31 -1.39
N THR A 251 -10.78 13.90 -1.45
CA THR A 251 -10.91 15.36 -1.41
C THR A 251 -10.96 15.80 0.05
N GLY A 252 -9.88 16.45 0.51
CA GLY A 252 -9.99 17.48 1.55
C GLY A 252 -9.91 17.08 3.03
N ASP A 253 -9.36 15.93 3.42
CA ASP A 253 -9.04 15.69 4.84
C ASP A 253 -7.90 14.67 5.04
N ASP A 254 -7.19 14.78 6.16
CA ASP A 254 -6.12 13.91 6.69
C ASP A 254 -6.58 12.43 6.93
N ARG A 255 -7.75 12.05 6.40
CA ARG A 255 -8.43 10.76 6.60
C ARG A 255 -8.40 9.83 5.38
N ALA A 256 -7.81 10.28 4.27
CA ALA A 256 -7.64 9.47 3.06
C ALA A 256 -6.90 8.13 3.30
N THR A 257 -5.82 8.20 4.09
CA THR A 257 -4.98 7.05 4.47
C THR A 257 -5.70 6.11 5.42
N LEU A 258 -6.58 6.64 6.28
CA LEU A 258 -7.51 5.86 7.09
C LEU A 258 -8.59 5.18 6.24
N GLY A 259 -9.02 5.79 5.12
CA GLY A 259 -9.99 5.21 4.21
C GLY A 259 -9.48 3.92 3.57
N LEU A 260 -8.28 3.95 2.98
CA LEU A 260 -7.72 2.81 2.25
C LEU A 260 -7.10 1.73 3.17
N ALA A 261 -6.42 2.14 4.24
CA ALA A 261 -6.01 1.20 5.28
C ALA A 261 -7.21 0.66 6.07
N GLY A 262 -8.28 1.44 6.16
CA GLY A 262 -9.58 1.03 6.67
C GLY A 262 -10.22 -0.06 5.81
N VAL A 263 -10.22 0.09 4.47
CA VAL A 263 -10.72 -0.94 3.52
C VAL A 263 -10.04 -2.28 3.78
N ALA A 264 -8.72 -2.31 3.90
CA ALA A 264 -7.93 -3.51 4.18
C ALA A 264 -8.33 -4.19 5.51
N LEU A 265 -8.41 -3.38 6.58
CA LEU A 265 -8.72 -3.86 7.93
C LEU A 265 -10.19 -4.26 8.10
N GLN A 266 -11.11 -3.53 7.47
CA GLN A 266 -12.55 -3.77 7.49
C GLN A 266 -12.93 -4.98 6.64
N ALA A 267 -12.34 -5.14 5.45
CA ALA A 267 -12.57 -6.28 4.56
C ALA A 267 -12.18 -7.64 5.18
N GLY A 268 -11.51 -7.65 6.34
CA GLY A 268 -11.14 -8.88 7.06
C GLY A 268 -10.05 -9.68 6.35
N THR A 269 -9.24 -9.04 5.52
CA THR A 269 -8.12 -9.67 4.84
C THR A 269 -6.91 -9.74 5.76
N LYS A 270 -6.03 -10.73 5.55
CA LYS A 270 -4.79 -10.84 6.33
C LYS A 270 -3.80 -9.74 5.98
N SER A 271 -3.79 -9.34 4.71
CA SER A 271 -2.92 -8.32 4.17
C SER A 271 -3.65 -7.51 3.10
N ALA A 272 -3.22 -6.27 2.90
CA ALA A 272 -3.58 -5.50 1.73
C ALA A 272 -2.41 -4.68 1.19
N LEU A 273 -2.37 -4.54 -0.14
CA LEU A 273 -1.47 -3.65 -0.86
C LEU A 273 -2.31 -2.55 -1.51
N ALA A 274 -2.01 -1.29 -1.19
CA ALA A 274 -2.83 -0.17 -1.64
C ALA A 274 -2.05 1.15 -1.65
N SER A 275 -2.48 2.15 -2.43
CA SER A 275 -1.75 3.41 -2.63
C SER A 275 -2.27 4.60 -1.80
N LEU A 276 -1.37 5.33 -1.16
CA LEU A 276 -1.65 6.48 -0.28
C LEU A 276 -2.27 7.71 -1.00
N TRP A 277 -2.16 7.78 -2.33
CA TRP A 277 -2.61 8.89 -3.18
C TRP A 277 -2.85 8.40 -4.62
N PRO A 278 -3.42 9.23 -5.52
CA PRO A 278 -3.58 8.90 -6.94
C PRO A 278 -2.27 8.50 -7.61
N VAL A 279 -2.29 7.39 -8.35
CA VAL A 279 -1.11 6.83 -9.02
C VAL A 279 -1.31 6.85 -10.53
N ASP A 280 -0.19 6.93 -11.25
CA ASP A 280 -0.14 6.85 -12.72
C ASP A 280 -0.32 5.38 -13.15
N ASP A 281 -1.19 5.14 -14.13
CA ASP A 281 -1.60 3.79 -14.58
C ASP A 281 -0.40 2.95 -15.07
N ASP A 282 0.46 3.52 -15.93
CA ASP A 282 1.63 2.81 -16.45
C ASP A 282 2.65 2.48 -15.34
N SER A 283 2.95 3.45 -14.48
CA SER A 283 3.85 3.22 -13.34
C SER A 283 3.33 2.13 -12.39
N THR A 284 2.01 2.12 -12.17
CA THR A 284 1.31 1.15 -11.32
C THR A 284 1.43 -0.24 -11.92
N ALA A 285 1.15 -0.37 -13.21
CA ALA A 285 1.27 -1.63 -13.91
C ALA A 285 2.68 -2.23 -13.80
N ASN A 286 3.72 -1.39 -13.93
CA ASN A 286 5.11 -1.81 -13.76
C ASN A 286 5.44 -2.27 -12.33
N LEU A 287 4.98 -1.53 -11.31
CA LEU A 287 5.18 -1.86 -9.90
C LEU A 287 4.46 -3.16 -9.53
N ILE A 288 3.19 -3.31 -9.94
CA ILE A 288 2.35 -4.44 -9.59
C ILE A 288 2.81 -5.71 -10.30
N ALA A 289 3.23 -5.60 -11.56
CA ALA A 289 3.81 -6.73 -12.28
C ALA A 289 5.06 -7.27 -11.58
N GLU A 290 5.95 -6.37 -11.15
CA GLU A 290 7.16 -6.75 -10.40
C GLU A 290 6.81 -7.33 -9.02
N PHE A 291 5.86 -6.73 -8.31
CA PHE A 291 5.39 -7.21 -7.01
C PHE A 291 4.89 -8.66 -7.10
N TYR A 292 4.02 -8.98 -8.05
CA TYR A 292 3.51 -10.34 -8.21
C TYR A 292 4.58 -11.32 -8.69
N ASP A 293 5.47 -10.91 -9.59
CA ASP A 293 6.62 -11.74 -10.01
C ASP A 293 7.49 -12.13 -8.81
N LYS A 294 7.75 -11.17 -7.90
CA LYS A 294 8.57 -11.39 -6.71
C LYS A 294 7.83 -12.08 -5.57
N LEU A 295 6.51 -11.95 -5.50
CA LEU A 295 5.69 -12.58 -4.46
C LEU A 295 5.81 -14.12 -4.45
N ARG A 296 6.11 -14.75 -5.59
CA ARG A 296 6.27 -16.22 -5.67
C ARG A 296 7.68 -16.72 -5.42
N ASN A 297 8.66 -15.83 -5.24
CA ASN A 297 10.03 -16.25 -4.98
C ASN A 297 10.13 -16.91 -3.61
N ALA A 298 10.71 -18.12 -3.57
CA ALA A 298 10.85 -18.87 -2.34
C ALA A 298 11.60 -18.06 -1.27
N GLY A 299 10.97 -17.91 -0.10
CA GLY A 299 11.55 -17.20 1.04
C GLY A 299 11.47 -15.67 0.97
N MET A 300 10.84 -15.09 -0.06
CA MET A 300 10.50 -13.67 -0.07
C MET A 300 9.16 -13.44 0.63
N SER A 301 9.15 -12.49 1.55
CA SER A 301 7.93 -11.99 2.18
C SER A 301 7.18 -11.02 1.27
N LYS A 302 5.88 -10.79 1.53
CA LYS A 302 5.10 -9.75 0.83
C LYS A 302 5.78 -8.38 0.91
N ALA A 303 6.36 -8.02 2.05
CA ALA A 303 7.09 -6.75 2.20
C ALA A 303 8.35 -6.69 1.32
N GLN A 304 9.08 -7.80 1.18
CA GLN A 304 10.24 -7.86 0.31
C GLN A 304 9.86 -7.86 -1.18
N ALA A 305 8.72 -8.45 -1.54
CA ALA A 305 8.17 -8.36 -2.89
C ALA A 305 7.83 -6.91 -3.25
N LEU A 306 7.20 -6.16 -2.33
CA LEU A 306 6.95 -4.72 -2.51
C LEU A 306 8.25 -3.92 -2.59
N GLN A 307 9.20 -4.21 -1.69
CA GLN A 307 10.52 -3.58 -1.71
C GLN A 307 11.20 -3.76 -3.08
N ALA A 308 11.20 -4.98 -3.63
CA ALA A 308 11.80 -5.25 -4.94
C ALA A 308 11.11 -4.48 -6.07
N ALA A 309 9.78 -4.34 -6.03
CA ALA A 309 9.02 -3.53 -6.98
C ALA A 309 9.35 -2.04 -6.87
N GLN A 310 9.49 -1.51 -5.64
CA GLN A 310 9.89 -0.13 -5.40
C GLN A 310 11.33 0.13 -5.88
N LEU A 311 12.25 -0.79 -5.60
CA LEU A 311 13.63 -0.73 -6.05
C LEU A 311 13.75 -0.70 -7.58
N LYS A 312 12.91 -1.45 -8.29
CA LYS A 312 12.88 -1.42 -9.76
C LYS A 312 12.56 -0.02 -10.28
N LEU A 313 11.56 0.64 -9.71
CA LEU A 313 11.19 2.01 -10.11
C LEU A 313 12.21 3.06 -9.65
N ILE A 314 12.79 2.93 -8.45
CA ILE A 314 13.92 3.78 -8.00
C ILE A 314 15.08 3.75 -9.02
N ASN A 315 15.31 2.59 -9.65
CA ASN A 315 16.34 2.41 -10.67
C ASN A 315 15.84 2.62 -12.11
N ALA A 316 14.66 3.23 -12.33
CA ALA A 316 14.05 3.37 -13.66
C ALA A 316 14.98 4.00 -14.71
N LYS A 317 15.79 5.00 -14.33
CA LYS A 317 16.82 5.60 -15.19
C LYS A 317 17.83 4.62 -15.79
N GLN A 318 18.01 3.46 -15.16
CA GLN A 318 18.95 2.41 -15.59
C GLN A 318 18.25 1.30 -16.40
N ILE A 319 16.93 1.38 -16.57
CA ILE A 319 16.10 0.35 -17.22
C ILE A 319 15.47 0.96 -18.47
N PRO A 320 15.99 0.66 -19.68
CA PRO A 320 15.54 1.28 -20.93
C PRO A 320 14.05 1.13 -21.25
N GLU A 321 13.42 0.07 -20.74
CA GLU A 321 12.02 -0.26 -20.98
C GLU A 321 11.05 0.52 -20.06
N ILE A 322 11.58 1.28 -19.10
CA ILE A 322 10.80 1.98 -18.07
C ILE A 322 11.04 3.49 -18.20
N ASN A 323 9.98 4.27 -18.02
CA ASN A 323 10.07 5.73 -18.04
C ASN A 323 10.97 6.22 -16.90
N ASP A 324 12.00 7.00 -17.23
CA ASP A 324 12.99 7.49 -16.28
C ASP A 324 12.39 8.33 -15.15
N LYS A 325 11.25 9.00 -15.40
CA LYS A 325 10.48 9.75 -14.41
C LYS A 325 10.01 8.89 -13.22
N TYR A 326 9.91 7.56 -13.40
CA TYR A 326 9.47 6.64 -12.34
C TYR A 326 10.49 6.47 -11.21
N ASP A 327 11.69 7.04 -11.32
CA ASP A 327 12.63 7.16 -10.19
C ASP A 327 12.10 8.07 -9.08
N HIS A 328 11.17 8.98 -9.41
CA HIS A 328 10.56 9.90 -8.48
C HIS A 328 9.65 9.17 -7.46
N PRO A 329 9.76 9.42 -6.13
CA PRO A 329 9.00 8.68 -5.11
C PRO A 329 7.49 8.74 -5.22
N TYR A 330 6.95 9.74 -5.90
CA TYR A 330 5.52 9.77 -6.26
C TYR A 330 5.03 8.42 -6.83
N TYR A 331 5.83 7.79 -7.71
CA TYR A 331 5.43 6.60 -8.45
C TYR A 331 5.57 5.29 -7.66
N TRP A 332 6.55 5.20 -6.75
CA TRP A 332 6.85 3.94 -6.04
C TRP A 332 6.53 3.96 -4.54
N SER A 333 6.54 5.12 -3.90
CA SER A 333 6.28 5.25 -2.45
C SER A 333 4.80 5.39 -2.09
N ALA A 334 3.93 5.49 -3.10
CA ALA A 334 2.49 5.51 -2.92
C ALA A 334 1.99 4.19 -2.31
N PHE A 335 2.49 3.05 -2.80
CA PHE A 335 2.02 1.73 -2.38
C PHE A 335 2.58 1.34 -1.02
N ILE A 336 1.67 0.97 -0.11
CA ILE A 336 1.98 0.44 1.22
C ILE A 336 1.40 -0.94 1.41
N LEU A 337 2.11 -1.78 2.14
CA LEU A 337 1.64 -3.09 2.58
C LEU A 337 1.13 -3.01 4.02
N ILE A 338 -0.13 -3.40 4.21
CA ILE A 338 -0.83 -3.35 5.50
C ILE A 338 -1.14 -4.78 5.97
N GLY A 339 -0.97 -5.05 7.27
CA GLY A 339 -1.33 -6.32 7.90
C GLY A 339 -0.17 -7.31 7.91
N ASN A 340 -0.43 -8.58 7.60
CA ASN A 340 0.58 -9.63 7.59
C ASN A 340 1.58 -9.40 6.46
N TRP A 341 2.81 -9.07 6.80
CA TRP A 341 3.85 -8.71 5.84
C TRP A 341 4.64 -9.91 5.30
N LEU A 342 4.43 -11.11 5.86
CA LEU A 342 5.15 -12.34 5.53
C LEU A 342 4.67 -13.01 4.25
#